data_AF-A0A8B9C1C6-F1
#
_entry.id   AF-A0A8B9C1C6-F1
#
_cell.length_a   1.000
_cell.length_b   1.000
_cell.length_c   1.000
_cell.angle_alpha   90.00
_cell.angle_beta   90.00
_cell.angle_gamma   90.00
#
_symmetry.space_group_name_H-M   'P 1'
#
loop_
_entity.id
_entity.type
_entity.pdbx_description
1 polymer ?
#
loop_
_entity_poly.entity_id
_entity_poly.type
_entity_poly.pdbx_seq_one_letter_code
_entity_poly.pdbx_strand_id
1 'polypeptide(L)'
;MAAAAGGAAAAAAEEPQAPGPVLPERLQRREAERQQGVERQRQQREARAVQEERSEFVLAALGRERQAVEELLAAGPPDEAAARLQALQKLLTDSVRCLAPYELRQAQEAVARLQAALAARRHKPQRE
;
A
#
# COMPACT_ATOMS: atom_id res chain seq x y z
N MET A 1 32.92 -53.41 -77.19
CA MET A 1 33.17 -54.40 -76.13
C MET A 1 33.91 -53.67 -75.01
N ALA A 2 33.45 -53.86 -73.77
CA ALA A 2 33.87 -53.24 -72.49
C ALA A 2 33.35 -51.83 -72.18
N ALA A 3 32.68 -51.74 -71.03
CA ALA A 3 31.96 -50.63 -70.42
C ALA A 3 32.58 -50.28 -69.05
N ALA A 4 32.36 -49.06 -68.56
CA ALA A 4 32.28 -48.66 -67.13
C ALA A 4 32.19 -47.12 -67.08
N ALA A 5 31.09 -46.55 -66.58
CA ALA A 5 30.88 -46.09 -65.19
C ALA A 5 31.80 -44.90 -64.81
N GLY A 6 31.37 -43.80 -64.19
CA GLY A 6 30.12 -43.37 -63.58
C GLY A 6 30.35 -41.89 -63.20
N GLY A 7 29.32 -41.05 -63.28
CA GLY A 7 28.66 -40.60 -62.06
C GLY A 7 29.17 -39.23 -61.65
N ALA A 8 28.50 -38.19 -62.15
CA ALA A 8 28.67 -36.81 -61.73
C ALA A 8 28.38 -36.68 -60.23
N ALA A 9 29.36 -36.22 -59.46
CA ALA A 9 29.15 -35.78 -58.09
C ALA A 9 29.29 -34.25 -58.05
N ALA A 10 28.15 -33.59 -58.25
CA ALA A 10 27.95 -32.22 -57.85
C ALA A 10 28.12 -32.14 -56.33
N ALA A 11 29.22 -31.58 -55.85
CA ALA A 11 29.33 -31.10 -54.48
C ALA A 11 28.67 -29.71 -54.40
N ALA A 12 27.39 -29.66 -54.73
CA ALA A 12 26.52 -28.55 -54.41
C ALA A 12 25.91 -28.84 -53.03
N ALA A 13 26.10 -27.89 -52.12
CA ALA A 13 25.23 -27.61 -50.99
C ALA A 13 24.82 -28.81 -50.12
N GLU A 14 25.54 -29.00 -49.02
CA GLU A 14 24.91 -29.47 -47.78
C GLU A 14 25.25 -28.49 -46.66
N GLU A 15 24.41 -27.46 -46.52
CA GLU A 15 23.96 -27.11 -45.18
C GLU A 15 23.00 -28.22 -44.72
N PRO A 16 23.21 -28.83 -43.56
CA PRO A 16 22.12 -29.16 -42.67
C PRO A 16 21.96 -27.97 -41.72
N GLN A 17 21.28 -26.93 -42.21
CA GLN A 17 20.71 -25.92 -41.35
C GLN A 17 19.51 -26.56 -40.62
N ALA A 18 19.48 -26.39 -39.28
CA ALA A 18 18.43 -26.74 -38.31
C ALA A 18 18.61 -28.10 -37.56
N PRO A 19 18.26 -28.20 -36.25
CA PRO A 19 17.12 -27.54 -35.64
C PRO A 19 17.54 -26.50 -34.60
N GLY A 20 17.06 -25.26 -34.74
CA GLY A 20 17.03 -24.35 -33.60
C GLY A 20 16.00 -24.85 -32.57
N PRO A 21 16.38 -25.13 -31.31
CA PRO A 21 15.40 -25.39 -30.26
C PRO A 21 14.87 -24.10 -29.61
N VAL A 22 15.30 -22.92 -30.05
CA VAL A 22 15.34 -21.73 -29.18
C VAL A 22 14.08 -20.86 -29.23
N LEU A 23 13.22 -21.02 -30.25
CA LEU A 23 12.02 -20.19 -30.42
C LEU A 23 10.87 -20.52 -29.45
N PRO A 24 10.50 -21.79 -29.21
CA PRO A 24 9.46 -22.14 -28.24
C PRO A 24 9.84 -21.75 -26.82
N GLU A 25 11.08 -22.02 -26.40
CA GLU A 25 11.58 -21.71 -25.06
C GLU A 25 11.66 -20.20 -24.81
N ARG A 26 12.07 -19.40 -25.81
CA ARG A 26 12.07 -17.93 -25.71
C ARG A 26 10.66 -17.34 -25.63
N LEU A 27 9.70 -17.91 -26.36
CA LEU A 27 8.30 -17.50 -26.29
C LEU A 27 7.69 -17.85 -24.92
N GLN A 28 7.91 -19.07 -24.43
CA GLN A 28 7.52 -19.49 -23.08
C GLN A 28 8.14 -18.61 -22.00
N ARG A 29 9.41 -18.24 -22.14
CA ARG A 29 10.08 -17.33 -21.19
C ARG A 29 9.48 -15.92 -21.19
N ARG A 30 9.14 -15.38 -22.37
CA ARG A 30 8.42 -14.10 -22.48
C ARG A 30 7.00 -14.17 -21.92
N GLU A 31 6.30 -15.28 -22.11
CA GLU A 31 4.98 -15.50 -21.52
C GLU A 31 5.04 -15.58 -20.00
N ALA A 32 6.01 -16.31 -19.44
CA ALA A 32 6.27 -16.36 -18.01
C ALA A 32 6.65 -14.98 -17.43
N GLU A 33 7.50 -14.20 -18.12
CA GLU A 33 7.85 -12.84 -17.71
C GLU A 33 6.63 -11.91 -17.73
N ARG A 34 5.76 -12.02 -18.73
CA ARG A 34 4.49 -11.27 -18.80
C ARG A 34 3.55 -11.66 -17.66
N GLN A 35 3.39 -12.95 -17.39
CA GLN A 35 2.57 -13.46 -16.28
C GLN A 35 3.10 -12.94 -14.94
N GLN A 36 4.41 -13.04 -14.69
CA GLN A 36 5.03 -12.50 -13.48
C GLN A 36 4.85 -10.98 -13.35
N GLY A 37 4.91 -10.24 -14.46
CA GLY A 37 4.64 -8.80 -14.46
C GLY A 37 3.21 -8.47 -14.02
N VAL A 38 2.23 -9.22 -14.55
CA VAL A 38 0.81 -9.07 -14.18
C VAL A 38 0.58 -9.47 -12.72
N GLU A 39 1.18 -10.57 -12.26
CA GLU A 39 1.11 -11.00 -10.85
C GLU A 39 1.71 -9.97 -9.91
N ARG A 40 2.89 -9.40 -10.23
CA ARG A 40 3.49 -8.32 -9.45
C ARG A 40 2.61 -7.09 -9.41
N GLN A 41 1.97 -6.72 -10.53
CA GLN A 41 1.05 -5.60 -10.56
C GLN A 41 -0.20 -5.89 -9.71
N ARG A 42 -0.73 -7.11 -9.78
CA ARG A 42 -1.85 -7.54 -8.96
C ARG A 42 -1.51 -7.48 -7.46
N GLN A 43 -0.37 -8.04 -7.05
CA GLN A 43 0.10 -7.99 -5.66
C GLN A 43 0.26 -6.55 -5.17
N GLN A 44 0.80 -5.64 -6.00
CA GLN A 44 0.90 -4.23 -5.65
C GLN A 44 -0.46 -3.56 -5.47
N ARG A 45 -1.45 -3.89 -6.30
CA ARG A 45 -2.82 -3.39 -6.17
C ARG A 45 -3.48 -3.90 -4.90
N GLU A 46 -3.35 -5.19 -4.61
CA GLU A 46 -3.86 -5.81 -3.38
C GLU A 46 -3.20 -5.19 -2.13
N ALA A 47 -1.88 -4.98 -2.15
CA ALA A 47 -1.16 -4.33 -1.06
C ALA A 47 -1.63 -2.89 -0.81
N ARG A 48 -1.93 -2.13 -1.88
CA ARG A 48 -2.49 -0.77 -1.76
C ARG A 48 -3.91 -0.80 -1.20
N ALA A 49 -4.77 -1.68 -1.71
CA ALA A 49 -6.14 -1.82 -1.21
C ALA A 49 -6.18 -2.14 0.29
N VAL A 50 -5.32 -3.06 0.76
CA VAL A 50 -5.20 -3.39 2.20
C VAL A 50 -4.74 -2.18 3.02
N GLN A 51 -3.91 -1.31 2.45
CA GLN A 51 -3.49 -0.08 3.14
C GLN A 51 -4.65 0.93 3.24
N GLU A 52 -5.43 1.09 2.18
CA GLU A 52 -6.61 1.98 2.14
C GLU A 52 -7.71 1.50 3.11
N GLU A 53 -8.02 0.21 3.14
CA GLU A 53 -8.99 -0.35 4.11
C GLU A 53 -8.56 -0.10 5.56
N ARG A 54 -7.25 -0.17 5.83
CA ARG A 54 -6.70 0.13 7.16
C ARG A 54 -6.79 1.61 7.48
N SER A 55 -6.55 2.50 6.52
CA SER A 55 -6.63 3.95 6.74
C SER A 55 -8.07 4.36 7.06
N GLU A 56 -9.06 3.83 6.35
CA GLU A 56 -10.48 4.07 6.62
C GLU A 56 -10.89 3.64 8.02
N PHE A 57 -10.46 2.44 8.44
CA PHE A 57 -10.72 1.94 9.80
C PHE A 57 -10.10 2.86 10.87
N VAL A 58 -8.85 3.27 10.66
CA VAL A 58 -8.14 4.19 11.56
C VAL A 58 -8.86 5.53 11.62
N LEU A 59 -9.29 6.09 10.49
CA LEU A 59 -10.01 7.36 10.45
C LEU A 59 -11.36 7.27 11.19
N ALA A 60 -12.10 6.18 11.03
CA ALA A 60 -13.33 5.95 11.77
C ALA A 60 -13.07 5.80 13.28
N ALA A 61 -11.99 5.14 13.68
CA ALA A 61 -11.59 5.03 15.09
C ALA A 61 -11.18 6.39 15.67
N LEU A 62 -10.34 7.16 14.97
CA LEU A 62 -9.94 8.51 15.35
C LEU A 62 -11.14 9.44 15.46
N GLY A 63 -12.10 9.37 14.53
CA GLY A 63 -13.32 10.15 14.56
C GLY A 63 -14.16 9.89 15.80
N ARG A 64 -14.37 8.61 16.15
CA ARG A 64 -15.10 8.22 17.37
C ARG A 64 -14.41 8.68 18.64
N GLU A 65 -13.11 8.47 18.76
CA GLU A 65 -12.37 8.89 19.95
C GLU A 65 -12.33 10.43 20.07
N ARG A 66 -12.24 11.15 18.94
CA ARG A 66 -12.35 12.61 18.91
C ARG A 66 -13.71 13.08 19.43
N GLN A 67 -14.80 12.49 18.96
CA GLN A 67 -16.15 12.82 19.41
C GLN A 67 -16.32 12.58 20.92
N ALA A 68 -15.81 11.45 21.43
CA ALA A 68 -15.85 11.17 22.87
C ALA A 68 -15.11 12.24 23.69
N VAL A 69 -13.96 12.74 23.20
CA VAL A 69 -13.23 13.84 23.84
C VAL A 69 -14.05 15.15 23.78
N GLU A 70 -14.66 15.46 22.64
CA GLU A 70 -15.51 16.65 22.47
C GLU A 70 -16.72 16.65 23.42
N GLU A 71 -17.38 15.50 23.60
CA GLU A 71 -18.49 15.32 24.53
C GLU A 71 -18.04 15.54 26.00
N LEU A 72 -16.90 14.97 26.38
CA LEU A 72 -16.32 15.18 27.71
C LEU A 72 -15.90 16.64 27.93
N LEU A 73 -15.43 17.33 26.90
CA LEU A 73 -15.14 18.76 26.99
C LEU A 73 -16.40 19.62 27.10
N ALA A 74 -17.53 19.18 26.55
CA ALA A 74 -18.80 19.88 26.69
C ALA A 74 -19.35 19.74 28.12
N ALA A 75 -19.53 18.50 28.59
CA ALA A 75 -20.29 18.22 29.82
C ALA A 75 -19.55 17.39 30.87
N GLY A 76 -18.40 16.81 30.54
CA GLY A 76 -17.69 15.86 31.40
C GLY A 76 -16.61 16.46 32.32
N PRO A 77 -15.96 15.60 33.13
CA PRO A 77 -14.82 15.97 33.94
C PRO A 77 -13.59 16.31 33.07
N PRO A 78 -12.86 17.40 33.38
CA PRO A 78 -11.68 17.80 32.59
C PRO A 78 -10.54 16.77 32.65
N ASP A 79 -10.44 15.98 33.73
CA ASP A 79 -9.39 14.97 33.86
C ASP A 79 -9.66 13.72 33.01
N GLU A 80 -10.92 13.33 32.87
CA GLU A 80 -11.31 12.25 31.97
C GLU A 80 -11.13 12.66 30.51
N ALA A 81 -11.48 13.91 30.16
CA ALA A 81 -11.18 14.48 28.85
C ALA A 81 -9.67 14.48 28.55
N ALA A 82 -8.82 14.76 29.55
CA ALA A 82 -7.37 14.73 29.40
C ALA A 82 -6.82 13.31 29.16
N ALA A 83 -7.32 12.32 29.90
CA ALA A 83 -6.94 10.92 29.72
C ALA A 83 -7.35 10.41 28.33
N ARG A 84 -8.56 10.73 27.88
CA ARG A 84 -9.06 10.40 26.54
C ARG A 84 -8.27 11.09 25.42
N LEU A 85 -7.90 12.34 25.63
CA LEU A 85 -7.05 13.08 24.69
C LEU A 85 -5.63 12.50 24.58
N GLN A 86 -5.09 11.91 25.65
CA GLN A 86 -3.83 11.15 25.58
C GLN A 86 -4.01 9.83 24.82
N ALA A 87 -5.12 9.12 25.03
CA ALA A 87 -5.44 7.92 24.27
C ALA A 87 -5.58 8.21 22.76
N LEU A 88 -6.23 9.32 22.39
CA LEU A 88 -6.33 9.78 21.01
C LEU A 88 -4.95 10.07 20.39
N GLN A 89 -4.05 10.73 21.13
CA GLN A 89 -2.68 10.97 20.67
C GLN A 89 -1.92 9.67 20.44
N LYS A 90 -2.03 8.71 21.37
CA LYS A 90 -1.42 7.39 21.22
C LYS A 90 -1.93 6.67 19.98
N LEU A 91 -3.26 6.64 19.78
CA LEU A 91 -3.88 6.03 18.60
C LEU A 91 -3.35 6.66 17.30
N LEU A 92 -3.20 7.99 17.27
CA LEU A 92 -2.63 8.69 16.13
C LEU A 92 -1.17 8.30 15.88
N THR A 93 -0.34 8.23 16.92
CA THR A 93 1.06 7.80 16.83
C THR A 93 1.19 6.37 16.31
N ASP A 94 0.37 5.45 16.81
CA ASP A 94 0.38 4.05 16.40
C ASP A 94 -0.08 3.87 14.94
N SER A 95 -0.90 4.80 14.45
CA SER A 95 -1.51 4.73 13.12
C SER A 95 -0.83 5.58 12.04
N VAL A 96 0.28 6.27 12.34
CA VAL A 96 0.99 7.17 11.40
C VAL A 96 1.34 6.48 10.08
N ARG A 97 1.71 5.19 10.11
CA ARG A 97 2.09 4.42 8.91
C ARG A 97 0.91 4.04 8.01
N CYS A 98 -0.31 4.10 8.54
CA CYS A 98 -1.52 3.76 7.82
C CYS A 98 -2.19 4.99 7.19
N LEU A 99 -1.86 6.20 7.66
CA LEU A 99 -2.50 7.44 7.23
C LEU A 99 -1.73 8.11 6.08
N ALA A 100 -2.48 8.72 5.17
CA ALA A 100 -1.89 9.63 4.19
C ALA A 100 -1.36 10.90 4.87
N PRO A 101 -0.37 11.61 4.29
CA PRO A 101 0.19 12.82 4.89
C PRO A 101 -0.85 13.91 5.20
N TYR A 102 -1.87 14.04 4.36
CA TYR A 102 -2.97 14.98 4.55
C TYR A 102 -3.84 14.63 5.77
N GLU A 103 -4.21 13.35 5.89
CA GLU A 103 -5.03 12.84 6.99
C GLU A 103 -4.31 12.96 8.33
N LEU A 104 -3.01 12.63 8.35
CA LEU A 104 -2.17 12.78 9.53
C LEU A 104 -2.15 14.24 10.00
N ARG A 105 -1.93 15.18 9.08
CA ARG A 105 -1.93 16.61 9.40
C ARG A 105 -3.29 17.05 9.96
N GLN A 106 -4.39 16.65 9.31
CA GLN A 106 -5.74 16.99 9.76
C GLN A 106 -6.02 16.47 11.17
N ALA A 107 -5.62 15.23 11.46
CA ALA A 107 -5.83 14.63 12.77
C ALA A 107 -4.95 15.28 13.86
N GLN A 108 -3.70 15.65 13.54
CA GLN A 108 -2.84 16.42 14.45
C GLN A 108 -3.41 17.81 14.76
N GLU A 109 -3.91 18.52 13.75
CA GLU A 109 -4.57 19.82 13.94
C GLU A 109 -5.82 19.69 14.83
N ALA A 110 -6.61 18.63 14.65
CA ALA A 110 -7.76 18.35 15.51
C ALA A 110 -7.35 18.13 16.98
N VAL A 111 -6.31 17.33 17.22
CA VAL A 111 -5.75 17.12 18.57
C VAL A 111 -5.29 18.43 19.20
N ALA A 112 -4.59 19.29 18.45
CA ALA A 112 -4.14 20.59 18.95
C ALA A 112 -5.31 21.49 19.36
N ARG A 113 -6.41 21.49 18.59
CA ARG A 113 -7.64 22.23 18.93
C ARG A 113 -8.29 21.69 20.21
N LEU A 114 -8.34 20.38 20.38
CA LEU A 114 -8.89 19.76 21.60
C LEU A 114 -8.02 20.07 22.84
N GLN A 115 -6.70 20.07 22.68
CA GLN A 115 -5.77 20.48 23.75
C GLN A 115 -6.01 21.94 24.15
N ALA A 116 -6.18 22.85 23.19
CA ALA A 116 -6.49 24.25 23.46
C ALA A 116 -7.85 24.42 24.17
N ALA A 117 -8.87 23.68 23.74
CA ALA A 117 -10.19 23.70 24.39
C ALA A 117 -10.15 23.17 25.83
N LEU A 118 -9.39 22.10 26.08
CA LEU A 118 -9.17 21.55 27.42
C LEU A 118 -8.45 22.56 28.32
N ALA A 119 -7.39 23.20 27.82
CA ALA A 119 -6.66 24.23 28.55
C ALA A 119 -7.59 25.41 28.88
N ALA A 120 -8.37 25.89 27.92
CA ALA A 120 -9.34 26.97 28.15
C ALA A 120 -10.37 26.60 29.23
N ARG A 121 -10.84 25.35 29.27
CA ARG A 121 -11.79 24.88 30.28
C ARG A 121 -11.16 24.77 31.68
N ARG A 122 -9.90 24.35 31.76
CA ARG A 122 -9.13 24.31 33.01
C ARG A 122 -8.81 25.70 33.56
N HIS A 123 -8.61 26.68 32.67
CA HIS A 123 -8.34 28.06 33.04
C HIS A 123 -9.59 28.92 33.22
N LYS A 124 -10.81 28.42 32.95
CA LYS A 124 -12.02 29.08 33.41
C LYS A 124 -12.06 28.95 34.93
N PRO A 125 -11.78 30.00 35.72
CA PRO A 125 -12.07 29.94 37.14
C PRO A 125 -13.55 29.61 37.27
N GLN A 126 -13.88 28.65 38.12
CA GLN A 126 -15.24 28.54 38.65
C GLN A 126 -15.58 29.92 39.20
N ARG A 127 -16.39 30.69 38.46
CA ARG A 127 -17.03 31.87 39.03
C ARG A 127 -18.04 31.31 40.02
N GLU A 128 -17.64 31.27 41.28
CA GLU A 128 -18.54 31.24 42.43
C GLU A 128 -19.49 32.45 42.39
#